data_AF-A0A841JZK7-F1
#
_entry.id   AF-A0A841JZK7-F1
#
_cell.length_a   1.000
_cell.length_b   1.000
_cell.length_c   1.000
_cell.angle_alpha   90.00
_cell.angle_beta   90.00
_cell.angle_gamma   90.00
#
_symmetry.space_group_name_H-M   'P 1'
#
loop_
_entity.id
_entity.type
_entity.pdbx_description
1 polymer ?
#
loop_
_entity_poly.entity_id
_entity_poly.type
_entity_poly.pdbx_seq_one_letter_code
_entity_poly.pdbx_strand_id
1 'polypeptide(L)' 'MRANVLSRSVLRWIHIVISIPIYGYIYSPFEKLPQYARPTRFVFFPLMVLTGLLMWKGHLLWRLFPKRPA' A
#
# COMPACT_ATOMS: atom_id res chain seq x y z
N MET A 1 14.21 -18.25 -15.08
CA MET A 1 13.85 -17.79 -13.71
C MET A 1 12.70 -16.80 -13.79
N ARG A 2 11.47 -17.17 -13.40
CA ARG A 2 10.37 -16.20 -13.29
C ARG A 2 10.70 -15.31 -12.11
N ALA A 3 10.98 -14.03 -12.35
CA ALA A 3 11.02 -13.05 -11.28
C ALA A 3 9.73 -13.20 -10.46
N ASN A 4 9.87 -13.40 -9.16
CA ASN A 4 8.75 -13.59 -8.24
C ASN A 4 8.10 -12.21 -8.04
N VAL A 5 7.42 -11.72 -9.08
CA VAL A 5 6.59 -10.52 -9.02
C VAL A 5 5.59 -10.81 -7.91
N LEU A 6 5.66 -10.05 -6.81
CA LEU A 6 4.76 -10.16 -5.65
C LEU A 6 3.37 -10.51 -6.16
N SER A 7 2.96 -11.76 -5.92
CA SER A 7 1.73 -12.29 -6.50
C SER A 7 0.58 -11.34 -6.15
N ARG A 8 -0.40 -11.14 -7.05
CA ARG A 8 -1.49 -10.17 -6.81
C ARG A 8 -2.20 -10.40 -5.48
N SER A 9 -2.24 -11.65 -5.02
CA SER A 9 -2.72 -12.05 -3.70
C SER A 9 -1.89 -11.45 -2.56
N VAL A 10 -0.55 -11.45 -2.66
CA VAL A 10 0.34 -10.89 -1.63
C VAL A 10 0.16 -9.38 -1.54
N LEU A 11 0.11 -8.67 -2.67
CA LEU A 11 -0.16 -7.23 -2.68
C LEU A 11 -1.53 -6.90 -2.07
N ARG A 12 -2.55 -7.70 -2.35
CA ARG A 12 -3.88 -7.55 -1.75
C ARG A 12 -3.86 -7.75 -0.24
N TRP A 13 -3.17 -8.77 0.26
CA TRP A 13 -3.03 -9.00 1.70
C TRP A 13 -2.28 -7.86 2.39
N ILE A 14 -1.19 -7.38 1.79
CA ILE A 14 -0.45 -6.21 2.29
C ILE A 14 -1.37 -4.99 2.36
N HIS A 15 -2.16 -4.72 1.31
CA HIS A 15 -3.09 -3.60 1.27
C HIS A 15 -4.16 -3.68 2.37
N ILE A 16 -4.71 -4.88 2.62
CA ILE A 16 -5.68 -5.11 3.70
C ILE A 16 -5.04 -4.92 5.08
N VAL A 17 -3.82 -5.41 5.31
CA VAL A 17 -3.16 -5.25 6.62
C VAL A 17 -2.84 -3.78 6.90
N ILE A 18 -2.40 -3.03 5.89
CA ILE A 18 -2.10 -1.59 6.00
C ILE A 18 -3.37 -0.75 6.28
N SER A 19 -4.54 -1.19 5.82
CA SER A 19 -5.78 -0.44 6.04
C SER A 19 -6.31 -0.54 7.47
N ILE A 20 -5.94 -1.58 8.22
CA ILE A 20 -6.39 -1.80 9.61
C ILE A 20 -6.06 -0.60 10.53
N PRO A 21 -4.81 -0.10 10.59
CA PRO A 21 -4.48 1.11 11.35
C PRO A 21 -5.28 2.37 10.95
N ILE A 22 -5.69 2.47 9.68
CA ILE A 22 -6.47 3.61 9.18
C ILE A 22 -7.92 3.54 9.68
N TYR A 23 -8.51 2.34 9.72
CA TYR A 23 -9.82 2.14 10.33
C TYR A 23 -9.77 2.39 11.85
N GLY A 24 -8.75 1.84 12.52
CA GLY A 24 -8.52 2.10 13.95
C GLY A 24 -8.30 3.58 14.24
N TYR A 25 -7.68 4.31 13.31
CA TYR A 25 -7.65 5.77 13.34
C TYR A 25 -9.09 6.30 13.25
N ILE A 26 -9.82 6.12 12.14
CA ILE A 26 -11.16 6.71 11.90
C ILE A 26 -12.16 6.53 13.06
N TYR A 27 -12.16 5.37 13.73
CA TYR A 27 -13.13 5.06 14.78
C TYR A 27 -12.63 5.27 16.22
N SER A 28 -11.38 5.72 16.43
CA SER A 28 -10.82 5.93 17.77
C SER A 28 -10.96 7.38 18.25
N PRO A 29 -11.18 7.63 19.57
CA PRO A 29 -11.18 8.98 20.13
C PRO A 29 -9.78 9.61 20.06
N PHE A 30 -9.55 10.43 19.03
CA PHE A 30 -8.24 11.01 18.69
C PHE A 30 -7.63 11.95 19.70
N GLU A 31 -8.46 12.61 20.50
CA GLU A 31 -8.01 13.56 21.52
C GLU A 31 -7.04 12.92 22.52
N LYS A 32 -7.04 11.59 22.63
CA LYS A 32 -6.20 10.83 23.56
C LYS A 32 -4.93 10.23 22.96
N LEU A 33 -4.72 10.28 21.64
CA LEU A 33 -3.61 9.58 20.97
C LEU A 33 -2.87 10.48 19.95
N PRO A 34 -2.21 11.56 20.39
CA PRO A 34 -1.48 12.48 19.50
C PRO A 34 -0.35 11.79 18.72
N GLN A 35 0.16 10.68 19.24
CA GLN A 35 1.24 9.89 18.61
C GLN A 35 0.76 9.06 17.42
N TYR A 36 -0.53 8.67 17.37
CA TYR A 36 -1.09 7.88 16.26
C TYR A 36 -1.41 8.72 15.03
N ALA A 37 -1.66 10.02 15.19
CA ALA A 37 -2.11 10.86 14.09
C ALA A 37 -1.06 11.07 13.00
N ARG A 38 0.20 11.29 13.37
CA ARG A 38 1.30 11.48 12.40
C ARG A 38 1.54 10.24 11.52
N PRO A 39 1.81 9.05 12.08
CA PRO A 39 2.11 7.87 11.27
C PRO A 39 0.92 7.45 10.40
N THR A 40 -0.32 7.54 10.88
CA THR A 40 -1.49 7.18 10.03
C THR A 40 -1.61 8.09 8.82
N ARG A 41 -1.44 9.41 9.00
CA ARG A 41 -1.60 10.39 7.92
C ARG A 41 -0.45 10.37 6.92
N PHE A 42 0.78 10.23 7.38
CA PHE A 42 1.97 10.41 6.54
C PHE A 42 2.66 9.09 6.13
N VAL A 43 2.32 7.97 6.75
CA VAL A 43 2.90 6.67 6.43
C VAL A 43 1.82 5.72 5.93
N PHE A 44 0.85 5.36 6.78
CA PHE A 44 -0.12 4.32 6.43
C PHE A 44 -1.05 4.72 5.29
N PHE A 45 -1.57 5.95 5.29
CA PHE A 45 -2.45 6.43 4.23
C PHE A 45 -1.74 6.49 2.86
N PRO A 46 -0.54 7.10 2.72
CA PRO A 46 0.22 7.06 1.46
C PRO A 46 0.55 5.64 1.01
N LEU A 47 0.94 4.75 1.94
CA LEU A 47 1.23 3.34 1.61
C LEU A 47 -0.02 2.61 1.10
N MET A 48 -1.18 2.84 1.71
CA MET A 48 -2.46 2.28 1.27
C MET A 48 -2.78 2.75 -0.15
N VAL A 49 -2.64 4.04 -0.43
CA VAL A 49 -2.89 4.61 -1.77
C VAL A 49 -1.93 4.02 -2.80
N LEU A 50 -0.63 3.95 -2.50
CA LEU A 50 0.38 3.38 -3.40
C LEU A 50 0.10 1.91 -3.71
N THR A 51 -0.18 1.10 -2.69
CA THR A 51 -0.50 -0.32 -2.89
C THR A 51 -1.79 -0.52 -3.68
N GLY A 52 -2.81 0.33 -3.47
CA GLY A 52 -4.03 0.34 -4.28
C GLY A 52 -3.78 0.72 -5.74
N LEU A 53 -2.97 1.75 -5.99
CA LEU A 53 -2.58 2.16 -7.34
C LEU A 53 -1.76 1.09 -8.06
N LEU A 54 -0.86 0.40 -7.35
CA LEU A 54 -0.12 -0.74 -7.88
C LEU A 54 -1.05 -1.91 -8.25
N MET A 55 -2.10 -2.17 -7.47
CA MET A 55 -3.07 -3.20 -7.83
C MET A 55 -3.95 -2.81 -9.03
N TRP A 56 -4.31 -1.53 -9.15
CA TRP A 56 -5.12 -1.03 -10.26
C TRP A 56 -4.33 -0.93 -11.57
N LYS A 57 -3.24 -0.16 -11.57
CA LYS A 57 -2.44 0.18 -12.76
C LYS A 57 -1.03 -0.42 -12.74
N GLY A 58 -0.75 -1.39 -11.88
CA GLY A 58 0.56 -2.07 -11.83
C GLY A 58 0.96 -2.65 -13.19
N HIS A 59 0.00 -3.20 -13.94
CA HIS A 59 0.27 -3.71 -15.29
C HIS A 59 0.73 -2.64 -16.28
N LEU A 60 0.35 -1.37 -16.07
CA LEU A 60 0.82 -0.24 -16.86
C LEU A 60 2.20 0.23 -16.38
N LEU A 61 2.43 0.26 -15.06
CA LEU A 61 3.74 0.56 -14.47
C LEU A 61 4.83 -0.39 -14.95
N TRP A 62 4.55 -1.71 -14.98
CA TRP A 62 5.49 -2.70 -15.52
C TRP A 62 5.78 -2.51 -17.02
N ARG A 63 4.86 -1.90 -17.77
CA ARG A 63 5.04 -1.61 -19.19
C ARG A 63 5.97 -0.41 -19.44
N LEU A 64 6.12 0.47 -18.45
CA LEU A 64 7.05 1.61 -18.50
C LEU A 64 8.50 1.21 -18.24
N PHE A 65 8.74 0.01 -17.70
CA PHE A 65 10.10 -0.54 -17.57
C PHE A 65 10.49 -1.22 -18.89
N PRO A 66 11.41 -0.64 -19.69
CA PRO A 66 11.88 -1.28 -20.90
C PRO A 66 12.54 -2.61 -20.53
N LYS A 67 12.17 -3.69 -21.24
CA LYS A 67 12.87 -4.96 -21.13
C LYS A 67 14.34 -4.68 -21.47
N ARG A 68 15.26 -4.98 -20.54
CA ARG A 68 16.69 -4.98 -20.82
C ARG A 68 16.94 -5.86 -22.06
N PRO A 69 17.60 -5.34 -23.12
CA PRO A 69 18.03 -6.19 -24.22
C PRO A 69 18.97 -7.28 -23.66
N ALA A 70 18.77 -8.50 -24.17
CA ALA A 70 19.48 -9.70 -23.76
C ALA A 70 20.97 -9.64 -24.14
#